data_AF-A0A2H6AXF2-F1
#
_entry.id   AF-A0A2H6AXF2-F1
#
_cell.length_a   1.000
_cell.length_b   1.000
_cell.length_c   1.000
_cell.angle_alpha   90.00
_cell.angle_beta   90.00
_cell.angle_gamma   90.00
#
_symmetry.space_group_name_H-M   'P 1'
#
loop_
_entity.id
_entity.type
_entity.pdbx_description
1 polymer ?
#
loop_
_entity_poly.entity_id
_entity_poly.type
_entity_poly.pdbx_seq_one_letter_code
_entity_poly.pdbx_strand_id
1 'polypeptide(L)'
;MEEERYPGESTGLRLFLEQLSPAVQSELGPDSLLHHAIKRALSSHRLAHLRHARSLFNQLPRPLRQRLSAVLLARQAEGRTPDRLAPAG
;
A
#
# COMPACT_ATOMS: atom_id res chain seq x y z
N MET A 1 -20.98 11.28 6.06
CA MET A 1 -20.02 10.47 5.29
C MET A 1 -18.83 11.37 5.00
N GLU A 2 -17.59 10.90 5.16
CA GLU A 2 -16.45 11.74 4.78
C GLU A 2 -16.42 11.87 3.26
N GLU A 3 -16.42 13.10 2.77
CA GLU A 3 -16.29 13.37 1.33
C GLU A 3 -14.86 13.10 0.87
N GLU A 4 -14.76 12.54 -0.33
CA GLU A 4 -13.49 12.40 -1.04
C GLU A 4 -12.97 13.79 -1.42
N ARG A 5 -11.67 14.02 -1.22
CA ARG A 5 -11.01 15.27 -1.63
C ARG A 5 -10.88 15.37 -3.14
N TYR A 6 -10.86 14.23 -3.82
CA TYR A 6 -10.80 14.11 -5.26
C TYR A 6 -11.47 12.78 -5.67
N PRO A 7 -12.05 12.68 -6.87
CA PRO A 7 -12.70 11.46 -7.34
C PRO A 7 -11.76 10.25 -7.26
N GLY A 8 -12.20 9.19 -6.56
CA GLY A 8 -11.45 7.94 -6.46
C GLY A 8 -10.37 7.94 -5.37
N GLU A 9 -10.38 8.91 -4.44
CA GLU A 9 -9.47 8.93 -3.30
C GLU A 9 -9.53 7.61 -2.51
N SER A 10 -10.72 7.14 -2.17
CA SER A 10 -10.90 5.91 -1.41
C SER A 10 -10.30 4.72 -2.13
N THR A 11 -10.60 4.57 -3.43
CA THR A 11 -10.07 3.49 -4.27
C THR A 11 -8.56 3.54 -4.36
N GLY A 12 -7.99 4.71 -4.63
CA GLY A 12 -6.54 4.89 -4.74
C GLY A 12 -5.82 4.58 -3.42
N LEU A 13 -6.38 5.01 -2.29
CA LEU A 13 -5.85 4.68 -0.98
C LEU A 13 -5.95 3.18 -0.70
N ARG A 14 -7.08 2.53 -1.01
CA ARG A 14 -7.25 1.10 -0.80
C ARG A 14 -6.21 0.29 -1.55
N LEU A 15 -6.07 0.53 -2.86
CA LEU A 15 -5.08 -0.16 -3.70
C LEU A 15 -3.65 0.06 -3.20
N PHE A 16 -3.32 1.28 -2.80
CA PHE A 16 -2.01 1.59 -2.21
C PHE A 16 -1.76 0.77 -0.94
N LEU A 17 -2.73 0.72 -0.02
CA LEU A 17 -2.57 0.01 1.26
C LEU A 17 -2.58 -1.52 1.07
N GLU A 18 -3.34 -2.05 0.12
CA GLU A 18 -3.31 -3.47 -0.27
C GLU A 18 -1.90 -3.88 -0.73
N GLN A 19 -1.28 -3.06 -1.59
CA GLN A 19 0.09 -3.31 -2.06
C GLN A 19 1.13 -3.12 -0.95
N LEU A 20 0.93 -2.15 -0.05
CA LEU A 20 1.86 -1.82 1.03
C LEU A 20 1.84 -2.86 2.16
N SER A 21 0.68 -3.48 2.42
CA SER A 21 0.46 -4.38 3.56
C SER A 21 1.55 -5.45 3.75
N PRO A 22 1.94 -6.24 2.72
CA PRO A 22 2.90 -7.30 2.94
C PRO A 22 4.34 -6.77 3.06
N ALA A 23 4.67 -5.62 2.47
CA ALA A 23 5.96 -4.95 2.69
C ALA A 23 6.08 -4.47 4.14
N VAL A 24 5.01 -3.88 4.69
CA VAL A 24 4.95 -3.45 6.09
C VAL A 24 5.04 -4.65 7.04
N GLN A 25 4.37 -5.76 6.73
CA GLN A 25 4.48 -6.98 7.52
C GLN A 25 5.91 -7.54 7.56
N SER A 26 6.61 -7.54 6.42
CA SER A 26 8.00 -8.04 6.31
C SER A 26 9.02 -7.12 6.99
N GLU A 27 8.92 -5.81 6.77
CA GLU A 27 9.95 -4.85 7.19
C GLU A 27 9.76 -4.32 8.62
N LEU A 28 8.51 -4.14 9.05
CA LEU A 28 8.17 -3.56 10.36
C LEU A 28 7.59 -4.59 11.34
N GLY A 29 7.20 -5.77 10.85
CA GLY A 29 6.58 -6.81 11.65
C GLY A 29 5.08 -6.62 11.92
N PRO A 30 4.43 -7.67 12.45
CA PRO A 30 2.99 -7.69 12.70
C PRO A 30 2.55 -6.75 13.82
N ASP A 31 3.43 -6.42 14.76
CA ASP A 31 3.11 -5.57 15.93
C ASP A 31 3.28 -4.07 15.64
N SER A 32 3.67 -3.70 14.42
CA SER A 32 3.83 -2.29 14.07
C SER A 32 2.49 -1.58 13.99
N LEU A 33 2.43 -0.35 14.51
CA LEU A 33 1.22 0.49 14.45
C LEU A 33 0.71 0.68 13.02
N LEU A 34 1.63 0.80 12.05
CA LEU A 34 1.27 0.90 10.65
C LEU A 34 0.61 -0.39 10.14
N HIS A 35 1.10 -1.58 10.51
CA HIS A 35 0.46 -2.85 10.12
C HIS A 35 -0.98 -2.94 10.64
N HIS A 36 -1.20 -2.62 11.91
CA HIS A 36 -2.54 -2.61 12.50
C HIS A 36 -3.47 -1.58 11.84
N ALA A 37 -2.96 -0.37 11.57
CA ALA A 37 -3.73 0.68 10.91
C ALA A 37 -4.14 0.27 9.48
N ILE A 38 -3.24 -0.38 8.73
CA ILE A 38 -3.52 -0.91 7.39
C ILE A 38 -4.60 -1.99 7.47
N LYS A 39 -4.46 -2.98 8.36
CA LYS A 39 -5.47 -4.05 8.53
C LYS A 39 -6.85 -3.48 8.85
N ARG A 40 -6.92 -2.52 9.77
CA ARG A 40 -8.17 -1.84 10.14
C ARG A 40 -8.77 -1.03 8.99
N ALA A 41 -7.92 -0.35 8.21
CA ALA A 41 -8.37 0.45 7.08
C ALA A 41 -8.96 -0.43 5.97
N LEU A 42 -8.31 -1.56 5.67
CA LEU A 42 -8.77 -2.52 4.67
C LEU A 42 -10.02 -3.29 5.11
N SER A 43 -10.17 -3.61 6.40
CA SER A 43 -11.37 -4.34 6.86
C SER A 43 -12.64 -3.48 6.89
N SER A 44 -12.50 -2.18 7.20
CA SER A 44 -13.64 -1.28 7.40
C SER A 44 -14.01 -0.46 6.16
N HIS A 45 -13.10 -0.32 5.20
CA HIS A 45 -13.26 0.54 4.01
C HIS A 45 -13.65 1.99 4.32
N ARG A 46 -13.41 2.47 5.55
CA ARG A 46 -13.71 3.84 5.95
C ARG A 46 -12.60 4.76 5.49
N LEU A 47 -12.96 5.81 4.75
CA LEU A 47 -12.02 6.81 4.24
C LEU A 47 -11.12 7.40 5.35
N ALA A 48 -11.68 7.64 6.53
CA ALA A 48 -10.94 8.08 7.71
C ALA A 48 -9.75 7.15 8.06
N HIS A 49 -9.99 5.84 8.07
CA HIS A 49 -8.97 4.85 8.39
C HIS A 49 -7.94 4.73 7.25
N LEU A 50 -8.38 4.82 6.00
CA LEU A 50 -7.49 4.84 4.82
C LEU A 50 -6.53 6.03 4.87
N ARG A 51 -7.05 7.24 5.15
CA ARG A 51 -6.26 8.47 5.32
C ARG A 51 -5.31 8.36 6.51
N HIS A 52 -5.78 7.81 7.63
CA HIS A 52 -4.97 7.63 8.82
C HIS A 52 -3.76 6.70 8.56
N ALA A 53 -3.97 5.56 7.92
CA ALA A 53 -2.88 4.65 7.56
C ALA A 53 -1.86 5.32 6.62
N ARG A 54 -2.33 6.09 5.61
CA ARG A 54 -1.44 6.90 4.75
C ARG A 54 -0.65 7.95 5.54
N SER A 55 -1.28 8.60 6.51
CA SER A 55 -0.60 9.57 7.38
C SER A 55 0.52 8.91 8.19
N LEU A 56 0.26 7.75 8.79
CA LEU A 56 1.29 7.01 9.54
C LEU A 56 2.47 6.62 8.64
N PHE A 57 2.20 6.13 7.42
CA PHE A 57 3.25 5.87 6.44
C PHE A 57 4.09 7.11 6.11
N ASN A 58 3.44 8.27 5.91
CA ASN A 58 4.12 9.52 5.60
C ASN A 58 4.99 10.04 6.75
N GLN A 59 4.64 9.71 8.00
CA GLN A 59 5.36 10.09 9.21
C GLN A 59 6.54 9.15 9.54
N LEU A 60 6.69 8.03 8.83
CA LEU A 60 7.83 7.16 9.02
C LEU A 60 9.15 7.91 8.76
N PRO A 61 10.23 7.56 9.48
CA PRO A 61 11.57 8.01 9.16
C PRO A 61 11.89 7.77 7.68
N ARG A 62 12.51 8.76 7.03
CA ARG A 62 12.83 8.72 5.59
C ARG A 62 13.48 7.40 5.14
N PRO A 63 14.47 6.81 5.87
CA PRO A 63 15.08 5.54 5.47
C PRO A 63 14.11 4.36 5.47
N LEU A 64 13.15 4.31 6.40
CA LEU A 64 12.13 3.26 6.45
C LEU A 64 11.11 3.45 5.32
N ARG A 65 10.67 4.69 5.10
CA ARG A 65 9.75 5.00 4.00
C ARG A 65 10.34 4.65 2.65
N GLN A 66 11.63 4.94 2.43
CA GLN A 66 12.33 4.59 1.20
C GLN A 66 12.42 3.07 0.99
N ARG A 67 12.72 2.31 2.05
CA ARG A 67 12.74 0.83 1.98
C ARG A 67 11.38 0.26 1.57
N LEU A 68 10.31 0.70 2.24
CA LEU A 68 8.95 0.27 1.91
C LEU A 68 8.53 0.66 0.49
N SER A 69 8.88 1.88 0.04
CA SER A 69 8.63 2.32 -1.33
C SER A 69 9.40 1.51 -2.37
N ALA A 70 10.66 1.13 -2.08
CA ALA A 70 11.45 0.29 -2.97
C ALA A 70 10.83 -1.11 -3.14
N VAL A 71 10.38 -1.73 -2.04
CA VAL A 71 9.67 -3.03 -2.08
C VAL A 71 8.39 -2.92 -2.92
N LEU A 72 7.61 -1.86 -2.74
CA LEU A 72 6.41 -1.61 -3.54
C LEU A 72 6.70 -1.51 -5.05
N LEU A 73 7.79 -0.82 -5.43
CA LEU A 73 8.19 -0.67 -6.82
C LEU A 73 8.73 -1.97 -7.41
N ALA A 74 9.53 -2.73 -6.65
CA ALA A 74 10.05 -4.02 -7.08
C ALA A 74 8.91 -5.01 -7.38
N ARG A 75 7.89 -5.08 -6.51
CA ARG A 75 6.72 -5.95 -6.72
C ARG A 75 5.87 -5.55 -7.92
N GLN A 76 5.79 -4.25 -8.23
CA GLN A 76 5.12 -3.78 -9.43
C GLN A 76 5.88 -4.13 -10.71
N ALA A 77 7.21 -4.25 -10.64
CA ALA A 77 8.03 -4.71 -11.76
C ALA A 77 7.90 -6.23 -11.96
N GLU A 78 7.86 -7.01 -10.88
CA GLU A 78 7.68 -8.47 -10.91
C GLU A 78 6.28 -8.90 -11.36
N GLY A 79 5.23 -8.17 -10.97
CA GLY A 79 3.87 -8.40 -11.48
C GLY A 79 3.70 -7.99 -12.95
N ARG A 80 4.71 -7.34 -13.53
CA ARG A 80 4.78 -6.92 -14.93
C ARG A 80 5.75 -7.82 -15.71
N THR A 81 5.78 -9.13 -15.44
CA THR A 81 6.38 -10.09 -16.38
C THR A 81 5.62 -9.97 -17.70
N PRO A 82 6.29 -9.62 -18.81
CA PRO A 82 5.60 -9.42 -20.08
C PRO A 82 5.04 -10.75 -20.56
N ASP A 83 3.72 -10.81 -20.69
CA ASP A 83 3.01 -11.74 -21.56
C ASP A 83 3.39 -11.49 -23.03
N ARG A 84 4.65 -11.79 -23.38
CA ARG A 84 5.18 -11.77 -24.75
C ARG A 84 6.31 -12.79 -24.87
N LEU A 85 5.93 -14.05 -24.81
CA LEU A 85 6.63 -15.15 -25.48
C LEU A 85 5.57 -16.10 -26.04
N ALA A 86 4.80 -15.60 -27.02
CA ALA A 86 4.21 -16.50 -28.00
C ALA A 86 5.37 -16.92 -28.94
N PRO A 87 5.74 -18.20 -29.02
CA PRO A 87 6.64 -18.65 -30.06
C PRO A 87 5.92 -18.44 -31.40
N ALA A 88 6.49 -17.63 -32.28
CA ALA A 88 6.11 -17.62 -33.69
C ALA A 88 6.45 -19.01 -34.24
N GLY A 89 5.41 -19.75 -34.62
CA GLY A 89 5.53 -20.98 -35.41
C GLY A 89 5.90 -20.69 -36.85
#